data_AF-A0A6N2D9K9-F1
#
_entry.id   AF-A0A6N2D9K9-F1
#
_cell.length_a   1.000
_cell.length_b   1.000
_cell.length_c   1.000
_cell.angle_alpha   90.00
_cell.angle_beta   90.00
_cell.angle_gamma   90.00
#
_symmetry.space_group_name_H-M   'P 1'
#
loop_
_entity.id
_entity.type
_entity.pdbx_description
1 polymer ?
#
loop_
_entity_poly.entity_id
_entity_poly.type
_entity_poly.pdbx_seq_one_letter_code
_entity_poly.pdbx_strand_id
1 'polypeptide(L)'
;MVGLYRKSAAGTEYGSEGPGDMVDEDRLTWHPETEHLEYEYAQQGDARLDTQLARELGRIAREGRWKEHRVQEVLVRFSSEETAAKNADALSYLGVGAVHPGGRLRSTLRFVPRTDFGLDEEE
;
A
#
# COMPACT_ATOMS: atom_id res chain seq x y z
N MET A 1 9.57 46.00 -14.39
CA MET A 1 9.44 44.98 -13.34
C MET A 1 8.20 44.17 -13.66
N VAL A 2 8.34 42.84 -13.67
CA VAL A 2 7.36 41.76 -13.88
C VAL A 2 6.71 41.69 -15.28
N GLY A 3 7.14 40.67 -16.03
CA GLY A 3 6.66 40.34 -17.37
C GLY A 3 5.35 39.54 -17.38
N LEU A 4 4.65 39.67 -18.50
CA LEU A 4 3.50 38.86 -18.91
C LEU A 4 3.94 37.42 -19.24
N TYR A 5 3.08 36.44 -18.91
CA TYR A 5 2.75 35.33 -19.82
C TYR A 5 1.26 34.97 -19.67
N ARG A 6 0.60 34.81 -20.82
CA ARG A 6 -0.79 34.39 -21.01
C ARG A 6 -0.77 33.19 -21.97
N LYS A 7 -1.79 32.31 -21.89
CA LYS A 7 -2.15 31.21 -22.84
C LYS A 7 -1.26 29.96 -22.71
N SER A 8 -1.72 28.71 -22.79
CA SER A 8 -2.83 28.04 -23.51
C SER A 8 -3.21 26.74 -22.76
N ALA A 9 -4.48 26.34 -22.61
CA ALA A 9 -5.29 25.49 -23.49
C ALA A 9 -4.75 24.05 -23.74
N ALA A 10 -5.63 23.09 -23.45
CA ALA A 10 -5.73 21.73 -24.00
C ALA A 10 -4.62 20.71 -23.66
N GLY A 11 -5.06 19.55 -23.15
CA GLY A 11 -4.23 18.38 -22.92
C GLY A 11 -5.02 17.24 -22.30
N THR A 12 -6.13 16.86 -22.93
CA THR A 12 -6.62 15.48 -22.83
C THR A 12 -5.51 14.57 -23.34
N GLU A 13 -5.36 13.39 -22.72
CA GLU A 13 -4.57 12.25 -23.20
C GLU A 13 -3.05 12.36 -23.05
N TYR A 14 -2.53 11.75 -21.98
CA TYR A 14 -1.57 10.66 -22.12
C TYR A 14 -1.94 9.55 -21.14
N GLY A 15 -2.72 8.59 -21.64
CA GLY A 15 -2.64 7.23 -21.11
C GLY A 15 -1.22 6.75 -21.36
N SER A 16 -0.43 6.65 -20.30
CA SER A 16 0.76 5.82 -20.27
C SER A 16 0.37 4.48 -19.66
N GLU A 17 -0.41 3.71 -20.42
CA GLU A 17 -0.45 2.26 -20.27
C GLU A 17 0.92 1.72 -20.72
N GLY A 18 1.85 1.65 -19.77
CA GLY A 18 3.16 0.98 -19.86
C GLY A 18 3.33 0.08 -18.63
N PRO A 19 3.99 -1.08 -18.75
CA PRO A 19 3.77 -2.21 -17.85
C PRO A 19 4.40 -1.99 -16.48
N GLY A 20 3.54 -1.89 -15.46
CA GLY A 20 3.91 -1.94 -14.06
C GLY A 20 3.78 -0.59 -13.38
N ASP A 21 2.63 -0.39 -12.75
CA ASP A 21 2.36 0.75 -11.88
C ASP A 21 3.38 0.70 -10.72
N MET A 22 4.48 1.45 -10.88
CA MET A 22 5.38 1.80 -9.79
C MET A 22 4.55 2.51 -8.73
N VAL A 23 4.87 2.31 -7.45
CA VAL A 23 4.12 2.94 -6.36
C VAL A 23 4.00 4.44 -6.61
N ASP A 24 2.78 4.92 -6.83
CA ASP A 24 2.52 6.35 -7.00
C ASP A 24 2.89 7.09 -5.72
N GLU A 25 4.00 7.82 -5.78
CA GLU A 25 4.57 8.49 -4.60
C GLU A 25 3.73 9.67 -4.12
N ASP A 26 2.89 10.24 -4.98
CA ASP A 26 1.95 11.32 -4.62
C ASP A 26 0.85 10.81 -3.68
N ARG A 27 0.53 9.51 -3.79
CA ARG A 27 -0.39 8.79 -2.89
C ARG A 27 0.26 8.22 -1.64
N LEU A 28 1.58 8.34 -1.48
CA LEU A 28 2.29 7.89 -0.29
C LEU A 28 2.43 9.03 0.72
N THR A 29 1.89 8.82 1.91
CA THR A 29 2.04 9.72 3.04
C THR A 29 2.93 9.07 4.11
N TRP A 30 4.05 9.72 4.43
CA TRP A 30 4.91 9.33 5.54
C TRP A 30 4.46 10.01 6.84
N HIS A 31 4.19 9.20 7.86
CA HIS A 31 3.81 9.65 9.20
C HIS A 31 4.99 9.47 10.16
N PRO A 32 5.81 10.51 10.41
CA PRO A 32 7.02 10.39 11.23
C PRO A 32 6.73 10.13 12.71
N GLU A 33 5.55 10.51 13.21
CA GLU A 33 5.15 10.35 14.60
C GLU A 33 4.90 8.89 15.01
N THR A 34 4.35 8.09 14.09
CA THR A 34 4.09 6.66 14.29
C THR A 34 5.06 5.78 13.51
N GLU A 35 5.95 6.37 12.73
CA GLU A 35 6.82 5.68 11.78
C GLU A 35 6.04 4.80 10.77
N HIS A 36 4.89 5.28 10.30
CA HIS A 36 4.02 4.56 9.36
C HIS A 36 4.04 5.17 7.96
N LEU A 37 3.98 4.31 6.95
CA LEU A 37 3.81 4.71 5.55
C LEU A 37 2.40 4.34 5.09
N GLU A 38 1.58 5.33 4.75
CA GLU A 38 0.21 5.14 4.26
C GLU A 38 0.15 5.35 2.74
N TYR A 39 -0.47 4.43 2.01
CA TYR A 39 -0.78 4.55 0.58
C TYR A 39 -2.28 4.75 0.37
N GLU A 40 -2.69 5.83 -0.30
CA GLU A 40 -4.08 6.07 -0.63
C GLU A 40 -4.51 5.33 -1.90
N TYR A 41 -5.42 4.36 -1.77
CA TYR A 41 -5.99 3.63 -2.89
C TYR A 41 -7.32 4.25 -3.34
N ALA A 42 -7.27 4.99 -4.45
CA ALA A 42 -8.42 5.77 -4.93
C ALA A 42 -9.41 4.98 -5.81
N GLN A 43 -9.15 3.72 -6.19
CA GLN A 43 -10.11 2.97 -7.01
C GLN A 43 -11.31 2.52 -6.18
N GLN A 44 -12.50 2.61 -6.79
CA GLN A 44 -13.78 2.24 -6.18
C GLN A 44 -14.33 0.95 -6.82
N GLY A 45 -15.07 0.16 -6.04
CA GLY A 45 -15.78 -1.03 -6.50
C GLY A 45 -15.08 -2.36 -6.20
N ASP A 46 -15.26 -3.36 -7.07
CA ASP A 46 -14.70 -4.72 -6.95
C ASP A 46 -13.19 -4.80 -7.26
N ALA A 47 -12.51 -3.65 -7.37
CA ALA A 47 -11.13 -3.57 -7.78
C ALA A 47 -10.20 -4.25 -6.75
N ARG A 48 -9.40 -5.20 -7.21
CA ARG A 48 -8.27 -5.72 -6.46
C ARG A 48 -7.08 -4.78 -6.60
N LEU A 49 -6.33 -4.62 -5.53
CA LEU A 49 -5.05 -3.94 -5.56
C LEU A 49 -4.16 -4.61 -6.60
N ASP A 50 -3.48 -3.82 -7.41
CA ASP A 50 -2.55 -4.37 -8.39
C ASP A 50 -1.47 -5.21 -7.68
N THR A 51 -1.11 -6.35 -8.28
CA THR A 51 -0.20 -7.31 -7.64
C THR A 51 1.23 -6.77 -7.55
N GLN A 52 1.65 -5.95 -8.52
CA GLN A 52 2.97 -5.32 -8.51
C GLN A 52 3.03 -4.23 -7.44
N LEU A 53 2.00 -3.39 -7.36
CA LEU A 53 1.85 -2.40 -6.28
C LEU A 53 1.87 -3.07 -4.89
N ALA A 54 1.08 -4.14 -4.70
CA ALA A 54 1.06 -4.89 -3.44
C ALA A 54 2.44 -5.45 -3.08
N ARG A 55 3.18 -5.98 -4.06
CA ARG A 55 4.53 -6.52 -3.86
C ARG A 55 5.54 -5.45 -3.46
N GLU A 56 5.48 -4.28 -4.07
CA GLU A 56 6.37 -3.17 -3.72
C GLU A 56 6.09 -2.64 -2.30
N LEU A 57 4.82 -2.49 -1.92
CA LEU A 57 4.45 -2.13 -0.55
C LEU A 57 4.88 -3.21 0.46
N GLY A 58 4.72 -4.49 0.11
CA GLY A 58 5.21 -5.61 0.90
C GLY A 58 6.73 -5.65 1.02
N ARG A 59 7.45 -5.24 -0.02
CA ARG A 59 8.91 -5.10 0.00
C ARG A 59 9.32 -4.01 0.99
N ILE A 60 8.68 -2.84 0.94
CA ILE A 60 8.93 -1.74 1.90
C ILE A 60 8.66 -2.20 3.34
N ALA A 61 7.54 -2.90 3.56
CA ALA A 61 7.18 -3.44 4.87
C ALA A 61 8.24 -4.44 5.40
N ARG A 62 8.79 -5.28 4.52
CA ARG A 62 9.86 -6.24 4.85
C ARG A 62 11.21 -5.60 5.07
N GLU A 63 11.58 -4.62 4.27
CA GLU A 63 12.85 -3.91 4.42
C GLU A 63 12.83 -2.95 5.62
N GLY A 64 11.65 -2.55 6.11
CA GLY A 64 11.48 -1.65 7.25
C GLY A 64 12.04 -0.25 6.98
N ARG A 65 12.13 0.13 5.72
CA ARG A 65 12.68 1.42 5.27
C ARG A 65 12.04 1.87 3.97
N TRP A 66 11.87 3.16 3.84
CA TRP A 66 11.46 3.82 2.61
C TRP A 66 12.29 5.08 2.43
N LYS A 67 13.06 5.13 1.34
CA LYS A 67 14.09 6.16 1.11
C LYS A 67 15.06 6.25 2.29
N GLU A 68 15.06 7.38 3.00
CA GLU A 68 15.91 7.69 4.14
C GLU A 68 15.20 7.44 5.48
N HIS A 69 13.91 7.07 5.43
CA HIS A 69 13.06 6.91 6.60
C HIS A 69 12.98 5.44 7.02
N ARG A 70 13.04 5.20 8.33
CA ARG A 70 12.71 3.91 8.94
C ARG A 70 11.20 3.75 8.92
N VAL A 71 10.69 2.60 8.47
CA VAL A 71 9.25 2.30 8.39
C VAL A 71 8.94 1.13 9.32
N GLN A 72 8.06 1.34 10.30
CA GLN A 72 7.59 0.28 11.19
C GLN A 72 6.36 -0.44 10.64
N GLU A 73 5.47 0.30 9.95
CA GLU A 73 4.24 -0.26 9.40
C GLU A 73 3.91 0.38 8.05
N VAL A 74 3.43 -0.45 7.11
CA VAL A 74 2.90 0.01 5.83
C VAL A 74 1.41 -0.23 5.81
N LEU A 75 0.63 0.80 5.47
CA LEU A 75 -0.82 0.80 5.45
C LEU A 75 -1.32 1.18 4.06
N VAL A 76 -2.41 0.54 3.62
CA VAL A 76 -3.15 0.92 2.42
C VAL A 76 -4.53 1.38 2.84
N ARG A 77 -4.82 2.64 2.54
CA ARG A 77 -6.11 3.27 2.82
C ARG A 77 -7.03 3.13 1.63
N PHE A 78 -8.13 2.42 1.85
CA PHE A 78 -9.19 2.22 0.88
C PHE A 78 -10.38 3.12 1.21
N SER A 79 -11.03 3.66 0.18
CA SER A 79 -12.24 4.46 0.34
C SER A 79 -13.47 3.63 0.75
N SER A 80 -13.49 2.33 0.45
CA SER A 80 -14.61 1.41 0.74
C SER A 80 -14.16 0.26 1.63
N GLU A 81 -14.97 -0.06 2.64
CA GLU A 81 -14.77 -1.23 3.52
C GLU A 81 -14.77 -2.54 2.72
N GLU A 82 -15.64 -2.67 1.71
CA GLU A 82 -15.74 -3.88 0.89
C GLU A 82 -14.43 -4.13 0.11
N THR A 83 -13.90 -3.08 -0.52
CA THR A 83 -12.63 -3.13 -1.26
C THR A 83 -11.47 -3.43 -0.31
N ALA A 84 -11.47 -2.82 0.88
CA ALA A 84 -10.47 -3.07 1.90
C ALA A 84 -10.50 -4.54 2.35
N ALA A 85 -11.69 -5.11 2.61
CA ALA A 85 -11.87 -6.49 3.06
C ALA A 85 -11.38 -7.50 2.00
N LYS A 86 -11.69 -7.25 0.72
CA LYS A 86 -11.23 -8.10 -0.39
C LYS A 86 -9.71 -8.15 -0.54
N ASN A 87 -9.00 -7.10 -0.13
CA ASN A 87 -7.55 -6.99 -0.23
C ASN A 87 -6.82 -7.27 1.10
N ALA A 88 -7.53 -7.28 2.24
CA ALA A 88 -6.95 -7.37 3.58
C ALA A 88 -6.09 -8.62 3.76
N ASP A 89 -6.54 -9.77 3.28
CA ASP A 89 -5.82 -11.03 3.45
C ASP A 89 -4.53 -11.09 2.61
N ALA A 90 -4.58 -10.61 1.36
CA ALA A 90 -3.41 -10.54 0.50
C ALA A 90 -2.38 -9.53 1.04
N LEU A 91 -2.84 -8.37 1.51
CA LEU A 91 -1.96 -7.36 2.11
C LEU A 91 -1.36 -7.84 3.42
N SER A 92 -2.15 -8.50 4.29
CA SER A 92 -1.66 -9.03 5.55
C SER A 92 -0.59 -10.11 5.35
N TYR A 93 -0.71 -10.93 4.30
CA TYR A 93 0.34 -11.89 3.94
C TYR A 93 1.66 -11.20 3.57
N LEU A 94 1.60 -9.98 3.06
CA LEU A 94 2.75 -9.17 2.68
C LEU A 94 3.26 -8.28 3.83
N GLY A 95 2.65 -8.36 5.02
CA GLY A 95 2.99 -7.49 6.16
C GLY A 95 2.44 -6.07 6.03
N VAL A 96 1.47 -5.86 5.14
CA VAL A 96 0.84 -4.56 4.87
C VAL A 96 -0.56 -4.54 5.49
N GLY A 97 -0.90 -3.46 6.20
CA GLY A 97 -2.24 -3.28 6.78
C GLY A 97 -3.23 -2.70 5.79
N ALA A 98 -4.49 -3.16 5.80
CA ALA A 98 -5.59 -2.53 5.10
C ALA A 98 -6.41 -1.66 6.07
N VAL A 99 -6.63 -0.40 5.72
CA VAL A 99 -7.43 0.56 6.50
C VAL A 99 -8.51 1.19 5.64
N HIS A 100 -9.62 1.57 6.25
CA HIS A 100 -10.68 2.37 5.65
C HIS A 100 -11.14 3.44 6.65
N PRO A 101 -11.99 4.41 6.27
CA PRO A 101 -12.43 5.48 7.18
C PRO A 101 -13.10 4.99 8.48
N GLY A 102 -13.63 3.75 8.49
CA GLY A 102 -14.21 3.12 9.68
C GLY A 102 -13.20 2.42 10.59
N GLY A 103 -11.92 2.34 10.19
CA GLY A 103 -10.84 1.78 10.99
C GLY A 103 -9.94 0.80 10.22
N ARG A 104 -9.06 0.12 10.97
CA ARG A 104 -8.19 -0.91 10.44
C ARG A 104 -8.93 -2.23 10.34
N LEU A 105 -8.90 -2.85 9.16
CA LEU A 105 -9.41 -4.20 9.01
C LEU A 105 -8.39 -5.20 9.54
N ARG A 106 -8.85 -6.09 10.41
CA ARG A 106 -8.08 -7.26 10.82
C ARG A 106 -8.23 -8.32 9.75
N SER A 107 -7.12 -8.81 9.22
CA SER A 107 -7.13 -9.98 8.33
C SER A 107 -7.86 -11.14 9.00
N THR A 108 -8.63 -11.87 8.20
CA THR A 108 -9.37 -13.04 8.67
C THR A 108 -8.49 -14.30 8.64
N LEU A 109 -7.37 -14.25 7.92
CA LEU A 109 -6.32 -15.26 7.97
C LEU A 109 -5.68 -15.27 9.37
N ARG A 110 -6.08 -16.24 10.19
CA ARG A 110 -5.23 -16.69 11.29
C ARG A 110 -3.99 -17.31 10.66
N PHE A 111 -2.86 -16.63 10.76
CA PHE A 111 -1.56 -17.27 10.56
C PHE A 111 -1.43 -18.33 11.65
N VAL A 112 -1.77 -19.58 11.32
CA VAL A 112 -1.43 -20.73 12.15
C VAL A 112 -0.02 -21.11 11.71
N PRO A 113 1.05 -20.75 12.45
CA PRO A 113 2.34 -21.34 12.17
C PRO A 113 2.15 -22.86 12.24
N ARG A 114 2.42 -23.58 11.14
CA ARG A 114 2.49 -25.04 11.19
C ARG A 114 3.68 -25.37 12.09
N THR A 115 3.41 -25.73 13.34
CA THR A 115 4.35 -26.33 14.29
C THR A 115 4.84 -27.73 13.85
N ASP A 116 4.45 -28.19 12.66
CA ASP A 116 4.77 -29.51 12.10
C ASP A 116 6.15 -29.57 11.40
N PHE A 117 6.86 -28.44 11.27
CA PHE A 117 8.28 -28.46 10.90
C PHE A 117 9.11 -28.71 12.16
N GLY A 118 9.24 -29.99 12.52
CA GLY A 118 9.95 -30.49 13.69
C GLY A 118 11.33 -29.86 13.89
N LEU A 119 11.36 -28.82 14.71
CA LEU A 119 12.49 -28.50 15.55
C LEU A 119 12.12 -29.01 16.94
N ASP A 120 12.12 -30.34 17.09
CA ASP A 120 12.36 -30.94 18.40
C ASP A 120 13.78 -30.49 18.77
N GLU A 121 13.88 -29.43 19.56
CA GLU A 121 15.05 -29.24 20.43
C GLU A 121 15.00 -30.38 21.45
N GLU A 122 15.61 -31.52 21.09
CA GLU A 122 16.00 -32.56 22.03
C GLU A 122 17.03 -31.95 23.01
N GLU A 123 16.61 -31.66 24.23
CA GLU A 123 17.47 -31.68 25.43
C GLU A 123 16.96 -32.73 26.43
#